data_AF-A0A838WVE7-F1
#
_entry.id   AF-A0A838WVE7-F1
#
_cell.length_a   1.000
_cell.length_b   1.000
_cell.length_c   1.000
_cell.angle_alpha   90.00
_cell.angle_beta   90.00
_cell.angle_gamma   90.00
#
_symmetry.space_group_name_H-M   'P 1'
#
loop_
_entity.id
_entity.type
_entity.pdbx_description
1 polymer ?
#
loop_
_entity_poly.entity_id
_entity_poly.type
_entity_poly.pdbx_seq_one_letter_code
_entity_poly.pdbx_strand_id
1 'polypeptide(L)'
;MFSAERPSAAPADAFPNWNELAAADIDDPVYRIAAEVRGNLTAVIKDFIARGWVASQGDLATKLGLPRSTFSRWVRGTVWPDTRTLAFLEVALERPIWPSAAASDSDTIPEALRGTDR
;
A
#
# COMPACT_ATOMS: atom_id res chain seq x y z
N MET A 1 -22.40 16.84 6.23
CA MET A 1 -22.88 15.44 6.18
C MET A 1 -22.36 14.83 4.89
N PHE A 2 -21.13 14.30 4.89
CA PHE A 2 -20.57 13.63 3.71
C PHE A 2 -20.90 12.14 3.82
N SER A 3 -22.06 11.76 3.29
CA SER A 3 -22.30 10.36 2.95
C SER A 3 -21.69 10.15 1.57
N ALA A 4 -20.36 10.13 1.50
CA ALA A 4 -19.70 9.60 0.31
C ALA A 4 -19.97 8.10 0.32
N GLU A 5 -21.00 7.66 -0.40
CA GLU A 5 -21.14 6.25 -0.74
C GLU A 5 -19.78 5.79 -1.27
N ARG A 6 -19.21 4.76 -0.65
CA ARG A 6 -18.00 4.14 -1.18
C ARG A 6 -18.30 3.81 -2.65
N PRO A 7 -17.45 4.21 -3.60
CA PRO A 7 -17.67 3.83 -4.98
C PRO A 7 -17.79 2.30 -5.05
N SER A 8 -18.86 1.80 -5.67
CA SER A 8 -19.09 0.35 -5.71
C SER A 8 -18.08 -0.39 -6.61
N ALA A 9 -17.52 0.32 -7.59
CA ALA A 9 -16.52 -0.21 -8.51
C ALA A 9 -15.14 -0.26 -7.85
N ALA A 10 -14.34 -1.28 -8.19
CA ALA A 10 -12.93 -1.29 -7.80
C ALA A 10 -12.14 -0.26 -8.64
N PRO A 11 -10.99 0.23 -8.16
CA PRO A 11 -10.20 1.22 -8.90
C PRO A 11 -9.87 0.84 -10.35
N ALA A 12 -9.55 -0.43 -10.62
CA ALA A 12 -9.26 -0.90 -11.99
C ALA A 12 -10.49 -0.93 -12.90
N ASP A 13 -11.69 -1.08 -12.32
CA ASP A 13 -12.94 -1.05 -13.09
C ASP A 13 -13.33 0.38 -13.45
N ALA A 14 -13.09 1.33 -12.54
CA ALA A 14 -13.36 2.75 -12.75
C ALA A 14 -12.31 3.43 -13.64
N PHE A 15 -11.04 2.99 -13.56
CA PHE A 15 -9.91 3.55 -14.29
C PHE A 15 -9.12 2.42 -14.99
N PRO A 16 -9.36 2.14 -16.28
CA PRO A 16 -8.68 1.06 -17.00
C PRO A 16 -7.15 1.18 -17.02
N ASN A 17 -6.62 2.40 -16.96
CA ASN A 17 -5.19 2.71 -16.85
C ASN A 17 -4.73 2.93 -15.40
N TRP A 18 -5.43 2.37 -14.41
CA TRP A 18 -5.23 2.60 -12.98
C TRP A 18 -3.76 2.70 -12.58
N ASN A 19 -2.94 1.70 -12.93
CA ASN A 19 -1.54 1.60 -12.50
C ASN A 19 -0.64 2.75 -13.00
N GLU A 20 -1.04 3.41 -14.08
CA GLU A 20 -0.29 4.49 -14.74
C GLU A 20 -0.78 5.88 -14.29
N LEU A 21 -1.99 5.96 -13.72
CA LEU A 21 -2.64 7.21 -13.37
C LEU A 21 -2.03 7.84 -12.12
N ALA A 22 -1.56 9.10 -12.19
CA ALA A 22 -1.08 9.80 -11.01
C ALA A 22 -2.26 10.25 -10.15
N ALA A 23 -2.08 10.29 -8.82
CA ALA A 23 -3.13 10.71 -7.91
C ALA A 23 -3.64 12.14 -8.19
N ALA A 24 -2.73 13.04 -8.59
CA ALA A 24 -3.07 14.42 -8.95
C ALA A 24 -4.01 14.53 -10.16
N ASP A 25 -4.08 13.49 -11.00
CA ASP A 25 -4.93 13.45 -12.20
C ASP A 25 -6.32 12.86 -11.91
N ILE A 26 -6.62 12.52 -10.65
CA ILE A 26 -7.89 11.93 -10.23
C ILE A 26 -8.72 12.97 -9.48
N ASP A 27 -9.87 13.36 -10.02
CA ASP A 27 -10.78 14.33 -9.41
C ASP A 27 -11.52 13.77 -8.19
N ASP A 28 -11.92 12.50 -8.24
CA ASP A 28 -12.62 11.85 -7.13
C ASP A 28 -11.67 11.65 -5.93
N PRO A 29 -12.01 12.20 -4.75
CA PRO A 29 -11.12 12.16 -3.60
C PRO A 29 -10.85 10.75 -3.07
N VAL A 30 -11.79 9.82 -3.20
CA VAL A 30 -11.64 8.43 -2.70
C VAL A 30 -10.66 7.66 -3.59
N TYR A 31 -10.79 7.79 -4.91
CA TYR A 31 -9.86 7.18 -5.85
C TYR A 31 -8.49 7.85 -5.82
N ARG A 32 -8.42 9.18 -5.59
CA ARG A 32 -7.16 9.89 -5.36
C ARG A 32 -6.39 9.31 -4.17
N ILE A 33 -7.06 9.19 -3.02
CA ILE A 33 -6.45 8.59 -1.82
C ILE A 33 -5.98 7.16 -2.10
N ALA A 34 -6.78 6.35 -2.80
CA ALA A 34 -6.37 5.00 -3.16
C ALA A 34 -5.13 4.96 -4.08
N ALA A 35 -4.99 5.93 -4.99
CA ALA A 35 -3.83 6.05 -5.86
C ALA A 35 -2.57 6.48 -5.09
N GLU A 36 -2.73 7.36 -4.10
CA GLU A 36 -1.64 7.75 -3.19
C GLU A 36 -1.21 6.56 -2.31
N VAL A 37 -2.15 5.82 -1.73
CA VAL A 37 -1.88 4.59 -0.98
C VAL A 37 -1.13 3.57 -1.84
N ARG A 38 -1.55 3.38 -3.11
CA ARG A 38 -0.83 2.53 -4.07
C ARG A 38 0.61 3.00 -4.26
N GLY A 39 0.80 4.30 -4.47
CA GLY A 39 2.12 4.91 -4.67
C GLY A 39 3.03 4.69 -3.47
N ASN A 40 2.57 5.05 -2.27
CA ASN A 40 3.31 4.91 -1.03
C ASN A 40 3.67 3.46 -0.73
N LEU A 41 2.69 2.54 -0.85
CA LEU A 41 2.92 1.11 -0.65
C LEU A 41 3.97 0.57 -1.65
N THR A 42 3.88 0.96 -2.92
CA THR A 42 4.84 0.55 -3.95
C THR A 42 6.24 1.08 -3.65
N ALA A 43 6.35 2.32 -3.18
CA ALA A 43 7.63 2.92 -2.80
C ALA A 43 8.27 2.17 -1.61
N VAL A 44 7.51 1.91 -0.54
CA VAL A 44 7.98 1.16 0.63
C VAL A 44 8.44 -0.25 0.25
N ILE A 45 7.67 -0.98 -0.56
CA ILE A 45 8.04 -2.32 -1.02
C ILE A 45 9.36 -2.28 -1.81
N LYS A 46 9.51 -1.32 -2.73
CA LYS A 46 10.72 -1.18 -3.54
C LYS A 46 11.93 -0.84 -2.68
N ASP A 47 11.79 0.05 -1.71
CA ASP A 47 12.85 0.41 -0.76
C ASP A 47 13.30 -0.82 0.05
N PHE A 48 12.36 -1.60 0.59
CA PHE A 48 12.71 -2.77 1.40
C PHE A 48 13.40 -3.87 0.58
N ILE A 49 13.01 -4.04 -0.69
CA ILE A 49 13.70 -4.94 -1.62
C ILE A 49 15.10 -4.43 -1.92
N ALA A 50 15.25 -3.13 -2.21
CA ALA A 50 16.56 -2.53 -2.51
C ALA A 50 17.53 -2.62 -1.33
N ARG A 51 17.03 -2.54 -0.10
CA ARG A 51 17.80 -2.72 1.15
C ARG A 51 18.08 -4.19 1.50
N GLY A 52 17.51 -5.14 0.76
CA GLY A 52 17.68 -6.57 1.00
C GLY A 52 16.94 -7.11 2.23
N TRP A 53 15.99 -6.36 2.80
CA TRP A 53 15.22 -6.78 3.98
C TRP A 53 14.16 -7.84 3.62
N VAL A 54 13.70 -7.81 2.38
CA VAL A 54 12.76 -8.79 1.79
C VAL A 54 13.18 -9.10 0.36
N ALA A 55 12.94 -10.34 -0.09
CA ALA A 55 13.33 -10.79 -1.42
C ALA A 55 12.35 -10.37 -2.52
N SER A 56 11.08 -10.13 -2.16
CA SER A 56 10.03 -9.75 -3.10
C SER A 56 8.81 -9.17 -2.37
N GLN A 57 7.89 -8.58 -3.12
CA GLN A 57 6.57 -8.19 -2.62
C GLN A 57 5.82 -9.37 -1.95
N GLY A 58 5.91 -10.56 -2.55
CA GLY A 58 5.26 -11.75 -2.00
C GLY A 58 5.93 -12.28 -0.75
N ASP A 59 7.25 -12.13 -0.62
CA ASP A 59 8.00 -12.46 0.59
C ASP A 59 7.62 -11.53 1.75
N LEU A 60 7.54 -10.21 1.49
CA LEU A 60 7.06 -9.24 2.48
C LEU A 60 5.66 -9.61 3.01
N ALA A 61 4.73 -9.97 2.11
CA ALA A 61 3.39 -10.38 2.53
C ALA A 61 3.42 -11.60 3.47
N THR A 62 4.22 -12.61 3.11
CA THR A 62 4.39 -13.82 3.95
C THR A 62 4.98 -13.48 5.32
N LYS A 63 6.04 -12.66 5.39
CA LYS A 63 6.67 -12.24 6.66
C LYS A 63 5.69 -11.51 7.58
N LEU A 64 4.72 -10.80 7.01
CA LEU A 64 3.67 -10.09 7.75
C LEU A 64 2.43 -10.93 8.03
N GLY A 65 2.43 -12.22 7.69
CA GLY A 65 1.28 -13.11 7.88
C GLY A 65 0.10 -12.81 6.95
N LEU A 66 0.32 -12.13 5.83
CA LEU A 66 -0.70 -11.78 4.84
C LEU A 66 -0.68 -12.74 3.65
N PRO A 67 -1.83 -12.93 2.96
CA PRO A 67 -1.84 -13.61 1.68
C PRO A 67 -0.86 -12.98 0.68
N ARG A 68 -0.10 -13.80 -0.05
CA ARG A 68 0.90 -13.34 -1.04
C ARG A 68 0.33 -12.41 -2.11
N SER A 69 -0.97 -12.48 -2.36
CA SER A 69 -1.69 -11.66 -3.34
C SER A 69 -2.23 -10.33 -2.79
N THR A 70 -2.16 -10.07 -1.49
CA THR A 70 -2.74 -8.87 -0.86
C THR A 70 -2.23 -7.60 -1.52
N PHE A 71 -0.91 -7.41 -1.55
CA PHE A 71 -0.31 -6.23 -2.14
C PHE A 71 -0.57 -6.13 -3.65
N SER A 72 -0.57 -7.25 -4.39
CA SER A 72 -0.73 -7.18 -5.84
C SER A 72 -2.17 -6.81 -6.24
N ARG A 73 -3.16 -7.25 -5.46
CA ARG A 73 -4.56 -6.87 -5.65
C ARG A 73 -4.79 -5.39 -5.36
N TRP A 74 -4.16 -4.86 -4.29
CA TRP A 74 -4.25 -3.43 -3.97
C TRP A 74 -3.53 -2.57 -5.00
N VAL A 75 -2.30 -2.95 -5.37
CA VAL A 75 -1.53 -2.21 -6.36
C VAL A 75 -2.26 -2.16 -7.70
N ARG A 76 -2.77 -3.31 -8.15
CA ARG A 76 -3.56 -3.41 -9.40
C ARG A 76 -4.94 -2.79 -9.31
N GLY A 77 -5.41 -2.39 -8.12
CA GLY A 77 -6.74 -1.81 -7.95
C GLY A 77 -7.88 -2.79 -8.18
N THR A 78 -7.66 -4.11 -8.07
CA THR A 78 -8.73 -5.11 -8.26
C THR A 78 -9.61 -5.25 -7.02
N VAL A 79 -9.16 -4.73 -5.87
CA VAL A 79 -9.93 -4.60 -4.64
C VAL A 79 -9.54 -3.31 -3.93
N TRP A 80 -10.45 -2.76 -3.14
CA TRP A 80 -10.15 -1.64 -2.24
C TRP A 80 -9.17 -2.08 -1.13
N PRO A 81 -8.20 -1.22 -0.75
CA PRO A 81 -7.40 -1.44 0.45
C PRO A 81 -8.29 -1.52 1.70
N ASP A 82 -8.08 -2.55 2.50
CA ASP A 82 -8.75 -2.69 3.79
C ASP A 82 -8.07 -1.77 4.82
N THR A 83 -8.85 -0.88 5.44
CA THR A 83 -8.33 0.14 6.37
C THR A 83 -7.68 -0.47 7.60
N ARG A 84 -8.19 -1.60 8.10
CA ARG A 84 -7.61 -2.32 9.24
C ARG A 84 -6.25 -2.91 8.88
N THR A 85 -6.16 -3.56 7.73
CA THR A 85 -4.91 -4.10 7.20
C THR A 85 -3.90 -2.98 6.93
N LEU A 86 -4.37 -1.84 6.41
CA LEU A 86 -3.52 -0.68 6.15
C LEU A 86 -2.91 -0.10 7.44
N ALA A 87 -3.72 0.07 8.49
CA ALA A 87 -3.24 0.52 9.80
C ALA A 87 -2.23 -0.48 10.41
N PHE A 88 -2.48 -1.79 10.26
CA PHE A 88 -1.51 -2.81 10.66
C PHE A 88 -0.18 -2.68 9.90
N LEU A 89 -0.23 -2.43 8.59
CA LEU A 89 0.97 -2.27 7.77
C LEU A 89 1.79 -1.05 8.19
N GLU A 90 1.16 0.09 8.49
CA GLU A 90 1.89 1.29 8.93
C GLU A 90 2.67 1.04 10.23
N VAL A 91 2.06 0.32 11.18
CA VAL A 91 2.71 -0.08 12.43
C VAL A 91 3.83 -1.09 12.17
N ALA A 92 3.55 -2.14 11.39
CA ALA A 92 4.51 -3.24 11.16
C ALA A 92 5.72 -2.80 10.33
N LEU A 93 5.51 -1.90 9.37
CA LEU A 93 6.55 -1.40 8.47
C LEU A 93 7.21 -0.14 9.01
N GLU A 94 6.65 0.48 10.05
CA GLU A 94 7.12 1.76 10.61
C GLU A 94 7.28 2.84 9.51
N ARG A 95 6.40 2.81 8.49
CA ARG A 95 6.39 3.75 7.37
C ARG A 95 4.96 4.22 7.11
N PRO A 96 4.77 5.50 6.76
CA PRO A 96 3.48 6.01 6.33
C PRO A 96 3.11 5.37 4.99
N ILE A 97 1.93 4.76 4.94
CA ILE A 97 1.30 4.32 3.69
C ILE A 97 0.07 5.17 3.43
N TRP A 98 -0.68 5.49 4.48
CA TRP A 98 -1.74 6.47 4.40
C TRP A 98 -1.13 7.83 4.01
N PRO A 99 -1.79 8.59 3.13
CA PRO A 99 -1.32 9.92 2.77
C PRO A 99 -1.40 10.83 3.99
N SER A 100 -0.25 11.08 4.61
CA SER A 100 -0.09 11.99 5.73
C SER A 100 1.01 12.99 5.42
N ALA A 101 0.94 14.18 6.00
CA ALA A 101 1.93 15.23 5.79
C ALA A 101 3.34 14.87 6.31
N ALA A 102 3.48 13.79 7.08
CA ALA A 102 4.75 13.34 7.63
C ALA A 102 5.27 12.15 6.81
N ALA A 103 6.16 12.40 5.86
CA ALA A 103 7.00 11.35 5.30
C ALA A 103 7.96 10.83 6.38
N SER A 104 8.14 9.51 6.50
CA SER A 104 9.09 8.91 7.45
C SER A 104 10.28 8.34 6.69
N ASP A 105 11.42 9.02 6.80
CA ASP A 105 12.71 8.59 6.22
C ASP A 105 13.50 7.71 7.21
N SER A 106 12.83 6.78 7.89
CA SER A 106 13.53 5.87 8.79
C SER A 106 14.45 4.95 7.99
N ASP A 107 15.74 4.90 8.38
CA ASP A 107 16.73 4.01 7.78
C ASP A 107 16.84 2.65 8.48
N THR A 108 16.03 2.43 9.51
CA THR A 108 16.09 1.23 10.34
C THR A 108 15.18 0.13 9.79
N ILE A 109 15.66 -1.12 9.83
CA ILE A 109 14.83 -2.29 9.54
C ILE A 109 13.68 -2.36 10.57
N PRO A 110 12.41 -2.43 10.11
CA PRO A 110 11.26 -2.48 11.02
C PRO A 110 11.33 -3.70 11.93
N GLU A 111 10.88 -3.54 13.17
CA GLU A 111 10.91 -4.61 14.17
C GLU A 111 10.19 -5.87 13.68
N ALA A 112 9.05 -5.71 12.98
CA ALA A 112 8.28 -6.83 12.46
C ALA A 112 9.02 -7.69 11.43
N LEU A 113 10.11 -7.19 10.84
CA LEU A 113 10.93 -7.91 9.88
C LEU A 113 12.22 -8.47 10.48
N ARG A 114 12.59 -8.09 11.72
CA ARG A 114 13.80 -8.59 12.39
C ARG A 114 13.64 -10.07 12.75
N GLY A 115 14.66 -10.87 12.45
CA GLY A 115 14.68 -12.29 12.84
C GLY A 115 13.74 -13.21 12.06
N THR A 116 13.22 -12.78 10.91
CA THR A 116 12.35 -13.60 10.03
C THR A 116 13.13 -14.55 9.09
N ASP A 117 14.45 -14.67 9.26
CA ASP A 117 15.25 -15.72 8.61
C ASP A 117 14.95 -17.06 9.29
N ARG A 118 13.97 -17.79 8.76
CA ARG A 118 13.72 -19.18 9.14
C ARG A 118 13.52 -20.07 7.93
#